data_AF-A0A2N5SXA7-F1
#
_entry.id   AF-A0A2N5SXA7-F1
#
_cell.length_a   1.000
_cell.length_b   1.000
_cell.length_c   1.000
_cell.angle_alpha   90.00
_cell.angle_beta   90.00
_cell.angle_gamma   90.00
#
_symmetry.space_group_name_H-M   'P 1'
#
loop_
_entity.id
_entity.type
_entity.pdbx_description
1 polymer ?
#
loop_
_entity_poly.entity_id
_entity_poly.type
_entity_poly.pdbx_seq_one_letter_code
_entity_poly.pdbx_strand_id
1 'polypeptide(L)'
;MSNHHTSCRNKTNMYDYINFLGIRNSEYTLMILLANGFHLHELFKSPALSRSVVRELGLTLGVVTMLFSNVARYNQYLRSQKAGSPEG
;
A
#
# COMPACT_ATOMS: atom_id res chain seq x y z
N MET A 1 -20.13 28.22 6.26
CA MET A 1 -19.80 26.95 6.93
C MET A 1 -18.74 26.26 6.10
N SER A 2 -17.47 26.45 6.45
CA SER A 2 -16.34 25.97 5.64
C SER A 2 -15.95 24.57 6.10
N ASN A 3 -16.07 23.60 5.18
CA ASN A 3 -15.62 22.23 5.38
C ASN A 3 -14.10 22.22 5.56
N HIS A 4 -13.62 22.03 6.79
CA HIS A 4 -12.25 21.60 7.05
C HIS A 4 -12.11 20.13 6.63
N HIS A 5 -11.98 19.89 5.32
CA HIS A 5 -11.38 18.66 4.84
C HIS A 5 -9.89 18.76 5.15
N THR A 6 -9.50 18.32 6.35
CA THR A 6 -8.10 18.11 6.69
C THR A 6 -7.58 17.00 5.79
N SER A 7 -7.07 17.40 4.62
CA SER A 7 -6.27 16.57 3.74
C SER A 7 -5.14 15.96 4.59
N CYS A 8 -5.26 14.68 4.94
CA CYS A 8 -4.21 13.94 5.63
C CYS A 8 -3.02 13.81 4.66
N ARG A 9 -2.13 14.80 4.74
CA ARG A 9 -1.06 15.20 3.81
C ARG A 9 0.03 14.16 3.56
N ASN A 10 -0.19 12.86 3.78
CA ASN A 10 0.81 11.80 3.50
C ASN A 10 0.22 10.38 3.36
N LYS A 11 -1.09 10.20 3.13
CA LYS A 11 -1.62 8.86 2.80
C LYS A 11 -1.24 8.53 1.36
N THR A 12 -0.18 7.76 1.19
CA THR A 12 0.11 7.19 -0.11
C THR A 12 -0.95 6.16 -0.46
N ASN A 13 -1.47 6.21 -1.68
CA ASN A 13 -2.57 5.35 -2.11
C ASN A 13 -2.06 3.92 -2.27
N MET A 14 -2.87 2.93 -1.87
CA MET A 14 -2.63 1.51 -2.15
C MET A 14 -2.30 1.26 -3.64
N TYR A 15 -2.86 2.05 -4.55
CA TYR A 15 -2.52 2.06 -5.98
C TYR A 15 -1.01 2.25 -6.22
N ASP A 16 -0.42 3.30 -5.63
CA ASP A 16 1.00 3.62 -5.82
C ASP A 16 1.89 2.52 -5.26
N TYR A 17 1.45 1.89 -4.17
CA TYR A 17 2.15 0.76 -3.58
C TYR A 17 2.15 -0.45 -4.51
N ILE A 18 0.98 -0.83 -5.05
CA ILE A 18 0.88 -1.94 -6.01
C ILE A 18 1.72 -1.67 -7.26
N ASN A 19 1.70 -0.43 -7.77
CA ASN A 19 2.53 -0.03 -8.90
C ASN A 19 4.04 -0.16 -8.58
N PHE A 20 4.47 0.28 -7.40
CA PHE A 20 5.86 0.13 -6.94
C PHE A 20 6.30 -1.34 -6.83
N LEU A 21 5.40 -2.27 -6.52
CA LEU A 21 5.72 -3.70 -6.44
C LEU A 21 5.91 -4.36 -7.81
N GLY A 22 5.47 -3.75 -8.91
CA GLY A 22 5.58 -4.33 -10.25
C GLY A 22 4.77 -5.62 -10.41
N ILE A 23 3.61 -5.71 -9.75
CA ILE A 23 2.73 -6.89 -9.83
C ILE A 23 2.07 -6.92 -11.22
N ARG A 24 2.23 -8.04 -11.94
CA ARG A 24 1.67 -8.21 -13.31
C ARG A 24 0.16 -8.01 -13.40
N ASN A 25 -0.59 -8.53 -12.42
CA ASN A 25 -2.05 -8.38 -12.35
C ASN A 25 -2.43 -7.31 -11.32
N SER A 26 -1.84 -6.12 -11.45
CA SER A 26 -1.95 -5.01 -10.49
C SER A 26 -3.40 -4.58 -10.27
N GLU A 27 -4.19 -4.44 -11.33
CA GLU A 27 -5.59 -4.00 -11.25
C GLU A 27 -6.47 -5.00 -10.49
N TYR A 28 -6.40 -6.29 -10.84
CA TYR A 28 -7.12 -7.35 -10.13
C TYR A 28 -6.70 -7.46 -8.66
N THR A 29 -5.39 -7.35 -8.40
CA THR A 29 -4.85 -7.37 -7.04
C THR A 29 -5.37 -6.19 -6.23
N LEU A 30 -5.34 -4.99 -6.80
CA LEU A 30 -5.86 -3.78 -6.17
C LEU A 30 -7.36 -3.87 -5.89
N MET A 31 -8.14 -4.38 -6.84
CA MET A 31 -9.59 -4.58 -6.67
C MET A 31 -9.90 -5.49 -5.47
N ILE A 32 -9.25 -6.65 -5.37
CA ILE A 32 -9.41 -7.57 -4.23
C ILE A 32 -9.09 -6.85 -2.91
N LEU A 33 -7.97 -6.14 -2.88
CA LEU A 33 -7.49 -5.48 -1.67
C LEU A 33 -8.44 -4.37 -1.22
N LEU A 34 -8.88 -3.51 -2.13
CA LEU A 34 -9.84 -2.44 -1.81
C LEU A 34 -11.20 -2.99 -1.39
N ALA A 35 -11.69 -4.05 -2.05
CA ALA A 35 -12.93 -4.71 -1.67
C ALA A 35 -12.89 -5.33 -0.26
N ASN A 36 -11.69 -5.65 0.24
CA ASN A 36 -11.46 -6.19 1.58
C ASN A 36 -10.92 -5.14 2.57
N GLY A 37 -11.02 -3.84 2.26
CA GLY A 37 -10.68 -2.76 3.18
C GLY A 37 -9.19 -2.40 3.27
N PHE A 38 -8.33 -2.97 2.40
CA PHE A 38 -6.91 -2.63 2.35
C PHE A 38 -6.68 -1.34 1.56
N HIS A 39 -6.86 -0.20 2.23
CA HIS A 39 -6.66 1.12 1.63
C HIS A 39 -5.25 1.69 1.78
N LEU A 40 -4.42 1.08 2.64
CA LEU A 40 -3.11 1.58 3.02
C LEU A 40 -2.09 0.42 3.09
N HIS A 41 -0.89 0.65 2.57
CA HIS A 41 0.18 -0.36 2.55
C HIS A 41 0.74 -0.65 3.95
N GLU A 42 0.57 0.26 4.91
CA GLU A 42 0.98 0.04 6.30
C GLU A 42 0.25 -1.13 6.97
N LEU A 43 -0.93 -1.53 6.48
CA LEU A 43 -1.66 -2.69 7.01
C LEU A 43 -0.83 -3.98 6.93
N PHE A 44 0.02 -4.13 5.91
CA PHE A 44 0.88 -5.30 5.76
C PHE A 44 2.06 -5.34 6.73
N LYS A 45 2.29 -4.27 7.51
CA LYS A 45 3.22 -4.28 8.65
C LYS A 45 2.56 -4.74 9.96
N SER A 46 1.23 -4.80 10.00
CA SER A 46 0.53 -5.14 11.23
C SER A 46 0.85 -6.57 11.65
N PRO A 47 1.32 -6.81 12.89
CA PRO A 47 1.56 -8.17 13.38
C PRO A 47 0.26 -8.97 13.56
N ALA A 48 -0.89 -8.28 13.68
CA ALA A 48 -2.20 -8.90 13.77
C ALA A 48 -2.72 -9.43 12.41
N LEU A 49 -2.12 -8.99 11.29
CA LEU A 49 -2.52 -9.42 9.97
C LEU A 49 -1.65 -10.60 9.53
N SER A 50 -2.25 -11.78 9.44
CA SER A 50 -1.54 -12.98 8.98
C SER A 50 -1.48 -13.04 7.45
N ARG A 51 -0.37 -13.59 6.93
CA ARG A 51 -0.20 -13.83 5.50
C ARG A 51 -1.20 -14.86 4.96
N SER A 52 -1.63 -15.82 5.79
CA SER A 52 -2.62 -16.82 5.41
C SER A 52 -3.98 -16.20 5.13
N VAL A 53 -4.44 -15.28 5.99
CA VAL A 53 -5.70 -14.55 5.79
C VAL A 53 -5.68 -13.74 4.50
N VAL A 54 -4.58 -13.07 4.18
CA VAL A 54 -4.46 -12.32 2.91
C VAL A 54 -4.40 -13.26 1.69
N ARG A 55 -3.85 -14.48 1.84
CA ARG A 55 -3.86 -15.50 0.79
C ARG A 55 -5.26 -16.07 0.54
N GLU A 56 -6.09 -16.18 1.56
CA GLU A 56 -7.49 -16.64 1.45
C GLU A 56 -8.36 -15.71 0.60
N LEU A 57 -7.92 -14.47 0.35
CA LEU A 57 -8.55 -13.53 -0.58
C LEU A 57 -8.38 -13.91 -2.07
N GLY A 58 -7.76 -15.05 -2.37
CA GLY A 58 -7.49 -15.51 -3.73
C GLY A 58 -6.22 -14.93 -4.35
N LEU A 59 -5.33 -14.35 -3.55
CA LEU A 59 -4.03 -13.85 -4.00
C LEU A 59 -2.99 -14.97 -4.03
N THR A 60 -2.11 -14.93 -5.02
CA THR A 60 -1.01 -15.91 -5.13
C THR A 60 0.00 -15.74 -3.99
N LEU A 61 0.70 -16.82 -3.62
CA LEU A 61 1.77 -16.76 -2.61
C LEU A 61 2.83 -15.70 -2.96
N GLY A 62 3.17 -15.57 -4.26
CA GLY A 62 4.10 -14.55 -4.74
C GLY A 62 3.62 -13.13 -4.48
N VAL A 63 2.35 -12.84 -4.78
CA VAL A 63 1.74 -11.53 -4.49
C VAL A 63 1.71 -11.24 -3.00
N VAL A 64 1.23 -12.19 -2.18
CA VAL A 64 1.21 -12.04 -0.72
C VAL A 64 2.62 -11.80 -0.18
N THR A 65 3.62 -12.52 -0.67
CA THR A 65 5.02 -12.31 -0.26
C THR A 65 5.49 -10.90 -0.61
N MET A 66 5.19 -10.41 -1.81
CA MET A 66 5.58 -9.06 -2.22
C MET A 66 4.91 -7.98 -1.36
N LEU A 67 3.63 -8.12 -1.04
CA LEU A 67 2.86 -7.18 -0.22
C LEU A 67 3.44 -7.02 1.20
N PHE A 68 3.89 -8.11 1.83
CA PHE A 68 4.42 -8.04 3.19
C PHE A 68 5.91 -7.67 3.24
N SER A 69 6.72 -8.20 2.32
CA SER A 69 8.18 -8.06 2.40
C SER A 69 8.69 -6.70 1.95
N ASN A 70 7.91 -5.93 1.18
CA ASN A 70 8.37 -4.68 0.58
C ASN A 70 7.88 -3.41 1.28
N VAL A 71 7.12 -3.51 2.37
CA VAL A 71 6.57 -2.33 3.06
C VAL A 71 7.69 -1.43 3.59
N ALA A 72 8.78 -2.00 4.10
CA ALA A 72 9.94 -1.22 4.56
C ALA A 72 10.63 -0.48 3.41
N ARG A 73 10.87 -1.18 2.28
CA ARG A 73 11.48 -0.63 1.08
C ARG A 73 10.64 0.52 0.50
N TYR A 74 9.32 0.36 0.50
CA TYR A 74 8.42 1.40 0.03
C TYR A 74 8.40 2.62 0.94
N ASN A 75 8.38 2.43 2.27
CA ASN A 75 8.49 3.56 3.19
C ASN A 75 9.80 4.34 3.03
N GLN A 76 10.90 3.66 2.71
CA GLN A 76 12.17 4.31 2.38
C GLN A 76 12.05 5.10 1.06
N TYR A 77 11.49 4.51 0.01
CA TYR A 77 11.20 5.20 -1.24
C TYR A 77 10.38 6.49 -1.03
N LEU A 78 9.32 6.43 -0.21
CA LEU A 78 8.50 7.59 0.11
C LEU A 78 9.26 8.69 0.86
N ARG A 79 10.19 8.32 1.75
CA ARG A 79 11.05 9.29 2.44
C ARG A 79 12.03 9.97 1.47
N SER A 80 12.61 9.20 0.56
CA SER A 80 13.51 9.72 -0.47
C SER A 80 12.81 10.66 -1.45
N GLN A 81 11.56 10.39 -1.83
CA GLN A 81 10.79 11.30 -2.68
C GLN A 81 10.48 12.64 -2.00
N LYS A 82 10.20 12.63 -0.69
CA LYS A 82 9.94 13.86 0.07
C LYS A 82 11.19 14.72 0.27
N ALA A 83 12.37 14.11 0.34
CA ALA A 83 13.64 14.82 0.45
C ALA A 83 14.09 15.50 -0.86
N GLY A 84 13.46 15.17 -1.99
CA GLY A 84 13.76 15.72 -3.31
C GLY A 84 12.91 16.91 -3.75
N SER A 85 11.96 17.37 -2.91
CA SER A 85 11.21 18.60 -3.16
C SER A 85 11.86 19.76 -2.39
N PRO A 86 12.62 20.66 -3.05
CA PRO A 86 12.93 21.93 -2.42
C PRO A 86 11.60 22.67 -2.26
N GLU A 87 11.27 23.02 -1.01
CA GLU A 87 10.17 23.94 -0.75
C GLU A 87 10.52 25.27 -1.41
N GLY A 88 9.80 25.61 -2.48
CA GLY A 88 9.81 26.93 -3.10
C GLY A 88 8.85 27.86 -2.39
#